data_AF-A0A1L3ZTW7-F1
#
_entry.id   AF-A0A1L3ZTW7-F1
#
_cell.length_a   1.000
_cell.length_b   1.000
_cell.length_c   1.000
_cell.angle_alpha   90.00
_cell.angle_beta   90.00
_cell.angle_gamma   90.00
#
_symmetry.space_group_name_H-M   'P 1'
#
loop_
_entity.id
_entity.type
_entity.pdbx_description
1 polymer ?
#
loop_
_entity_poly.entity_id
_entity_poly.type
_entity_poly.pdbx_seq_one_letter_code
_entity_poly.pdbx_strand_id
1 'polypeptide(L)'
;MGVAEIQTAAAVAALLTRELILAAALLIAIIGIDDLIVDAIYFTRRIWRSATIYRRHPRISAAMLAPPRRPGAMAILIPAWDEAAVIRDMLKGALRRLDHPQYRIFVGVYPNDPDTIAAVRTVADPRVIPVFTSRPGPTTKADCLNHLWNAMTREERAGIM
;
A
#
# COMPACT_ATOMS: atom_id res chain seq x y z
N MET A 1 50.04 -16.70 -3.12
CA MET A 1 48.72 -17.34 -2.96
C MET A 1 48.63 -18.50 -3.93
N GLY A 2 48.58 -19.72 -3.41
CA GLY A 2 48.61 -20.93 -4.23
C GLY A 2 47.24 -21.20 -4.87
N VAL A 3 47.23 -21.79 -6.06
CA VAL A 3 46.00 -22.23 -6.76
C VAL A 3 45.08 -23.05 -5.85
N ALA A 4 45.64 -23.83 -4.91
CA ALA A 4 44.91 -24.59 -3.91
C ALA A 4 44.12 -23.72 -2.91
N GLU A 5 44.66 -22.57 -2.47
CA GLU A 5 43.95 -21.64 -1.57
C GLU A 5 42.76 -20.98 -2.28
N ILE A 6 42.92 -20.68 -3.56
CA ILE A 6 41.84 -20.12 -4.40
C ILE A 6 40.75 -21.18 -4.61
N GLN A 7 41.12 -22.45 -4.83
CA GLN A 7 40.18 -23.56 -4.99
C GLN A 7 39.40 -23.87 -3.71
N THR A 8 40.06 -23.86 -2.54
CA THR A 8 39.38 -24.09 -1.26
C THR A 8 38.44 -22.94 -0.92
N ALA A 9 38.87 -21.68 -1.13
CA ALA A 9 38.00 -20.52 -0.94
C ALA A 9 36.76 -20.57 -1.87
N ALA A 10 36.95 -20.95 -3.14
CA ALA A 10 35.84 -21.11 -4.08
C ALA A 10 34.87 -22.23 -3.67
N ALA A 11 35.39 -23.36 -3.19
CA ALA A 11 34.55 -24.48 -2.72
C ALA A 11 33.73 -24.09 -1.48
N VAL A 12 34.35 -23.38 -0.52
CA VAL A 12 33.64 -22.87 0.67
C VAL A 12 32.57 -21.86 0.27
N ALA A 13 32.87 -20.94 -0.63
CA ALA A 13 31.90 -19.96 -1.13
C ALA A 13 30.72 -20.64 -1.85
N ALA A 14 30.98 -21.67 -2.65
CA ALA A 14 29.94 -22.44 -3.33
C ALA A 14 29.03 -23.19 -2.34
N LEU A 15 29.61 -23.79 -1.29
CA LEU A 15 28.85 -24.45 -0.24
C LEU A 15 27.98 -23.47 0.54
N LEU A 16 28.54 -22.34 0.98
CA LEU A 16 27.79 -21.29 1.68
C LEU A 16 26.65 -20.76 0.82
N THR A 17 26.91 -20.49 -0.46
CA THR A 17 25.90 -20.01 -1.41
C THR A 17 24.78 -21.03 -1.57
N ARG A 18 25.11 -22.32 -1.70
CA ARG A 18 24.11 -23.40 -1.78
C ARG A 18 23.21 -23.44 -0.55
N GLU A 19 23.79 -23.41 0.65
CA GLU A 19 23.00 -23.45 1.89
C GLU A 19 22.14 -22.19 2.06
N LEU A 20 22.66 -21.00 1.72
CA LEU A 20 21.89 -19.76 1.75
C LEU A 20 20.72 -19.78 0.76
N ILE A 21 20.91 -20.32 -0.45
CA ILE A 21 19.83 -20.47 -1.43
C ILE A 21 18.76 -21.44 -0.91
N LEU A 22 19.16 -22.58 -0.32
CA LEU A 22 18.20 -23.52 0.26
C LEU A 22 17.42 -22.91 1.43
N ALA A 23 18.11 -22.18 2.32
CA ALA A 23 17.47 -21.47 3.42
C ALA A 23 16.50 -20.38 2.92
N ALA A 24 16.91 -19.60 1.93
CA ALA A 24 16.06 -18.58 1.31
C ALA A 24 14.84 -19.21 0.62
N ALA A 25 15.02 -20.30 -0.13
CA ALA A 25 13.93 -21.02 -0.78
C ALA A 25 12.91 -21.56 0.25
N LEU A 26 13.39 -22.14 1.35
CA LEU A 26 12.53 -22.61 2.43
C LEU A 26 11.79 -21.45 3.11
N LEU A 27 12.47 -20.34 3.39
CA LEU A 27 11.85 -19.15 3.99
C LEU A 27 10.78 -18.56 3.08
N ILE A 28 11.05 -18.42 1.78
CA ILE A 28 10.07 -17.95 0.79
C ILE A 28 8.87 -18.91 0.73
N ALA A 29 9.12 -20.22 0.74
CA ALA A 29 8.06 -21.22 0.73
C ALA A 29 7.16 -21.11 1.97
N ILE A 30 7.73 -20.86 3.15
CA ILE A 30 6.97 -20.67 4.40
C ILE A 30 6.18 -19.36 4.36
N ILE A 31 6.81 -18.26 3.92
CA ILE A 31 6.15 -16.96 3.81
C ILE A 31 4.95 -17.06 2.86
N GLY A 32 5.09 -17.69 1.70
CA GLY A 32 4.00 -17.80 0.71
C GLY A 32 2.89 -18.81 1.05
N ILE A 33 2.89 -19.44 2.23
CA ILE A 33 1.79 -20.34 2.63
C ILE A 33 0.49 -19.56 2.80
N ASP A 34 0.54 -18.32 3.30
CA ASP A 34 -0.65 -17.50 3.49
C ASP A 34 -1.34 -17.18 2.16
N ASP A 35 -0.54 -16.86 1.11
CA ASP A 35 -1.03 -16.68 -0.25
C ASP A 35 -1.76 -17.95 -0.76
N LEU A 36 -1.16 -19.13 -0.57
CA LEU A 36 -1.80 -20.41 -0.95
C LEU A 36 -3.10 -20.67 -0.19
N ILE A 37 -3.19 -20.27 1.08
CA ILE A 37 -4.42 -20.38 1.87
C ILE A 37 -5.50 -19.44 1.31
N VAL A 38 -5.15 -18.20 1.00
CA VAL A 38 -6.07 -17.22 0.40
C VAL A 38 -6.58 -17.73 -0.95
N ASP A 39 -5.70 -18.28 -1.78
CA ASP A 39 -6.06 -18.88 -3.06
C ASP A 39 -7.00 -20.08 -2.89
N ALA A 40 -6.70 -21.00 -1.97
CA ALA A 40 -7.54 -22.16 -1.69
C ALA A 40 -8.95 -21.73 -1.23
N ILE A 41 -9.04 -20.73 -0.34
CA ILE A 41 -10.32 -20.15 0.09
C ILE A 41 -11.06 -19.53 -1.10
N TYR A 42 -10.36 -18.76 -1.92
CA TYR A 42 -10.92 -18.11 -3.10
C TYR A 42 -11.51 -19.12 -4.09
N PHE A 43 -10.72 -20.12 -4.51
CA PHE A 43 -11.15 -21.13 -5.48
C PHE A 43 -12.29 -21.98 -4.92
N THR A 44 -12.19 -22.41 -3.66
CA THR A 44 -13.25 -23.18 -3.00
C THR A 44 -14.56 -22.40 -2.96
N ARG A 45 -14.51 -21.13 -2.53
CA ARG A 45 -15.69 -20.27 -2.49
C ARG A 45 -16.23 -20.00 -3.89
N ARG A 46 -15.37 -19.80 -4.88
CA ARG A 46 -15.76 -19.57 -6.28
C ARG A 46 -16.48 -20.79 -6.86
N ILE A 47 -15.92 -21.99 -6.72
CA ILE A 47 -16.51 -23.24 -7.19
C ILE A 47 -17.83 -23.49 -6.47
N TRP A 48 -17.86 -23.40 -5.14
CA TRP A 48 -19.07 -23.63 -4.35
C TRP A 48 -20.19 -22.64 -4.71
N ARG A 49 -19.91 -21.33 -4.78
CA ARG A 49 -20.92 -20.33 -5.18
C ARG A 49 -21.38 -20.54 -6.62
N SER A 50 -20.51 -20.97 -7.54
CA SER A 50 -20.90 -21.29 -8.91
C SER A 50 -21.81 -22.50 -8.99
N ALA A 51 -21.54 -23.54 -8.20
CA ALA A 51 -22.30 -24.78 -8.21
C ALA A 51 -23.63 -24.70 -7.45
N THR A 52 -23.73 -23.85 -6.41
CA THR A 52 -24.91 -23.79 -5.52
C THR A 52 -25.72 -22.50 -5.70
N ILE A 53 -25.10 -21.34 -5.50
CA ILE A 53 -25.77 -20.03 -5.41
C ILE A 53 -26.10 -19.47 -6.78
N TYR A 54 -25.12 -19.39 -7.68
CA TYR A 54 -25.27 -18.75 -8.99
C TYR A 54 -26.09 -19.56 -10.00
N ARG A 55 -26.46 -20.80 -9.64
CA ARG A 55 -27.49 -21.55 -10.38
C ARG A 55 -28.90 -21.02 -10.11
N ARG A 56 -29.13 -20.39 -8.95
CA ARG A 56 -30.45 -19.91 -8.50
C ARG A 56 -30.56 -18.39 -8.45
N HIS A 57 -29.45 -17.68 -8.24
CA HIS A 57 -29.43 -16.23 -8.12
C HIS A 57 -28.41 -15.59 -9.08
N PRO A 58 -28.79 -14.53 -9.83
CA PRO A 58 -27.84 -13.81 -10.67
C PRO A 58 -26.75 -13.14 -9.82
N ARG A 59 -25.58 -12.92 -10.42
CA ARG A 59 -24.49 -12.18 -9.77
C ARG A 59 -24.89 -10.72 -9.60
N ILE A 60 -24.92 -10.25 -8.36
CA ILE A 60 -25.00 -8.82 -8.06
C ILE A 60 -23.65 -8.18 -8.42
N SER A 61 -23.69 -7.09 -9.18
CA SER A 61 -22.55 -6.19 -9.39
C SER A 61 -22.79 -4.87 -8.65
N ALA A 62 -21.71 -4.14 -8.36
CA ALA A 62 -21.83 -2.81 -7.75
C ALA A 62 -22.66 -1.85 -8.62
N ALA A 63 -22.66 -2.03 -9.95
CA ALA A 63 -23.48 -1.24 -10.87
C ALA A 63 -24.99 -1.50 -10.75
N MET A 64 -25.39 -2.61 -10.12
CA MET A 64 -26.80 -2.92 -9.83
C MET A 64 -27.28 -2.30 -8.52
N LEU A 65 -26.37 -1.78 -7.68
CA LEU A 65 -26.74 -1.08 -6.47
C LEU A 65 -27.19 0.33 -6.83
N ALA A 66 -28.34 0.75 -6.28
CA ALA A 66 -28.75 2.15 -6.38
C ALA A 66 -27.68 3.03 -5.72
N PRO A 67 -27.29 4.15 -6.34
CA PRO A 67 -26.36 5.09 -5.71
C PRO A 67 -26.88 5.51 -4.33
N PRO A 68 -26.01 5.60 -3.30
CA PRO A 68 -26.44 6.06 -2.00
C PRO A 68 -27.01 7.48 -2.12
N ARG A 69 -28.17 7.72 -1.49
CA ARG A 69 -28.81 9.06 -1.47
C ARG A 69 -27.91 10.14 -0.89
N ARG A 70 -26.99 9.76 0.01
CA ARG A 70 -25.97 10.62 0.60
C ARG A 70 -24.65 9.85 0.63
N PRO A 71 -23.74 10.10 -0.33
CA PRO A 71 -22.41 9.52 -0.31
C PRO A 71 -21.68 9.94 0.98
N GLY A 72 -21.07 8.99 1.67
CA GLY A 72 -20.26 9.28 2.86
C GLY A 72 -18.93 9.92 2.47
N ALA A 73 -18.29 10.65 3.38
CA ALA A 73 -16.99 11.24 3.13
C ALA A 73 -15.91 10.17 2.93
N MET A 74 -14.97 10.40 2.00
CA MET A 74 -13.87 9.48 1.73
C MET A 74 -12.52 10.10 2.10
N ALA A 75 -11.78 9.46 3.01
CA ALA A 75 -10.39 9.82 3.32
C ALA A 75 -9.43 8.89 2.57
N ILE A 76 -8.46 9.48 1.89
CA ILE A 76 -7.38 8.77 1.22
C ILE A 76 -6.09 9.08 1.98
N LEU A 77 -5.42 8.06 2.49
CA LEU A 77 -4.20 8.20 3.29
C LEU A 77 -2.99 7.77 2.45
N ILE A 78 -2.07 8.70 2.20
CA ILE A 78 -0.90 8.48 1.33
C ILE A 78 0.37 8.75 2.15
N PRO A 79 1.10 7.71 2.58
CA PRO A 79 2.42 7.90 3.17
C PRO A 79 3.44 8.22 2.06
N ALA A 80 4.18 9.32 2.20
CA ALA A 80 5.19 9.74 1.21
C ALA A 80 6.55 9.99 1.89
N TRP A 81 7.53 9.14 1.58
CA TRP A 81 8.94 9.28 1.98
C TRP A 81 9.81 9.09 0.74
N ASP A 82 10.57 10.11 0.36
CA ASP A 82 11.40 10.10 -0.85
C ASP A 82 10.58 9.87 -2.14
N GLU A 83 9.46 10.60 -2.26
CA GLU A 83 8.48 10.45 -3.35
C GLU A 83 8.39 11.69 -4.25
N ALA A 84 9.33 12.63 -4.13
CA ALA A 84 9.31 13.91 -4.84
C ALA A 84 9.16 13.77 -6.36
N ALA A 85 9.74 12.70 -6.92
CA ALA A 85 9.72 12.41 -8.35
C ALA A 85 8.32 12.04 -8.89
N VAL A 86 7.42 11.51 -8.05
CA VAL A 86 6.14 10.92 -8.51
C VAL A 86 4.91 11.47 -7.80
N ILE A 87 5.05 11.98 -6.57
CA ILE A 87 3.92 12.33 -5.70
C ILE A 87 2.98 13.37 -6.34
N ARG A 88 3.55 14.37 -7.03
CA ARG A 88 2.77 15.43 -7.70
C ARG A 88 1.88 14.87 -8.80
N ASP A 89 2.42 14.02 -9.65
CA ASP A 89 1.71 13.52 -10.83
C ASP A 89 0.68 12.47 -10.43
N MET A 90 0.98 11.69 -9.39
CA MET A 90 0.02 10.80 -8.73
C MET A 90 -1.15 11.59 -8.14
N LEU A 91 -0.90 12.64 -7.36
CA LEU A 91 -1.95 13.48 -6.77
C LEU A 91 -2.82 14.16 -7.84
N LYS A 92 -2.20 14.77 -8.85
CA LYS A 92 -2.94 15.34 -10.00
C LYS A 92 -3.75 14.28 -10.73
N GLY A 93 -3.22 13.06 -10.85
CA GLY A 93 -3.90 11.92 -11.44
C GLY A 93 -5.12 11.48 -10.65
N ALA A 94 -5.04 11.46 -9.32
CA ALA A 94 -6.15 11.15 -8.42
C ALA A 94 -7.23 12.22 -8.51
N LEU A 95 -6.85 13.51 -8.43
CA LEU A 95 -7.79 14.63 -8.46
C LEU A 95 -8.63 14.68 -9.75
N ARG A 96 -8.07 14.24 -10.88
CA ARG A 96 -8.79 14.16 -12.17
C ARG A 96 -9.71 12.97 -12.31
N ARG A 97 -9.41 11.84 -11.66
CA ARG A 97 -10.08 10.55 -11.90
C ARG A 97 -11.09 10.19 -10.83
N LEU A 98 -10.92 10.71 -9.61
CA LEU A 98 -11.83 10.44 -8.51
C LEU A 98 -13.12 11.23 -8.70
N ASP A 99 -14.12 10.55 -9.24
CA ASP A 99 -15.50 11.02 -9.34
C ASP A 99 -16.26 10.68 -8.05
N HIS A 100 -15.95 11.44 -6.98
CA HIS A 100 -16.62 11.33 -5.69
C HIS A 100 -16.91 12.75 -5.14
N PRO A 101 -18.12 13.03 -4.64
CA PRO A 101 -18.51 14.40 -4.28
C PRO A 101 -17.75 14.97 -3.07
N GLN A 102 -17.37 14.11 -2.12
CA GLN A 102 -16.68 14.53 -0.90
C GLN A 102 -15.51 13.59 -0.60
N TYR A 103 -14.29 14.02 -0.90
CA TYR A 103 -13.08 13.29 -0.53
C TYR A 103 -11.94 14.22 -0.17
N ARG A 104 -11.04 13.71 0.66
CA ARG A 104 -9.83 14.40 1.13
C ARG A 104 -8.65 13.44 1.07
N ILE A 105 -7.51 13.94 0.60
CA ILE A 105 -6.26 13.20 0.45
C ILE A 105 -5.28 13.70 1.51
N PHE A 106 -5.07 12.92 2.55
CA PHE A 106 -4.05 13.17 3.55
C PHE A 106 -2.72 12.61 3.06
N VAL A 107 -1.70 13.45 2.97
CA VAL A 107 -0.37 13.08 2.46
C VAL A 107 0.66 13.23 3.55
N GLY A 108 1.21 12.11 4.03
CA GLY A 108 2.19 12.08 5.09
C GLY A 108 3.54 12.51 4.56
N VAL A 109 4.10 13.59 5.11
CA VAL A 109 5.40 14.15 4.70
C VAL A 109 6.33 14.24 5.91
N TYR A 110 7.61 13.99 5.67
CA TYR A 110 8.62 13.99 6.72
C TYR A 110 9.41 15.30 6.76
N PRO A 111 9.76 15.83 7.97
CA PRO A 111 10.46 17.11 8.09
C PRO A 111 11.82 17.19 7.34
N ASN A 112 12.51 16.06 7.18
CA ASN A 112 13.80 15.96 6.50
C ASN A 112 13.70 15.61 5.01
N ASP A 113 12.50 15.65 4.41
CA ASP A 113 12.28 15.44 2.98
C ASP A 113 11.67 16.71 2.36
N PRO A 114 12.48 17.77 2.18
CA PRO A 114 11.99 19.05 1.66
C PRO A 114 11.49 18.96 0.21
N ASP A 115 12.04 18.03 -0.58
CA ASP A 115 11.70 17.86 -1.99
C ASP A 115 10.29 17.28 -2.14
N THR A 116 9.94 16.24 -1.37
CA THR A 116 8.58 15.70 -1.34
C THR A 116 7.60 16.72 -0.78
N ILE A 117 7.97 17.46 0.29
CA ILE A 117 7.13 18.54 0.83
C ILE A 117 6.83 19.58 -0.26
N ALA A 118 7.86 20.02 -0.99
CA ALA A 118 7.70 20.99 -2.07
C ALA A 118 6.80 20.44 -3.19
N ALA A 119 7.02 19.20 -3.61
CA ALA A 119 6.23 18.54 -4.65
C ALA A 119 4.73 18.45 -4.28
N VAL A 120 4.41 18.06 -3.04
CA VAL A 120 3.02 18.03 -2.54
C VAL A 120 2.42 19.42 -2.54
N ARG A 121 3.15 20.44 -2.05
CA ARG A 121 2.66 21.83 -2.00
C ARG A 121 2.36 22.41 -3.38
N THR A 122 3.09 22.00 -4.43
CA THR A 122 2.84 22.48 -5.80
C THR A 122 1.49 22.06 -6.39
N VAL A 123 0.80 21.07 -5.80
CA VAL A 123 -0.52 20.63 -6.28
C VAL A 123 -1.60 21.67 -6.02
N ALA A 124 -1.47 22.46 -4.94
CA ALA A 124 -2.34 23.59 -4.61
C ALA A 124 -3.86 23.31 -4.72
N ASP A 125 -4.31 22.14 -4.26
CA ASP A 125 -5.73 21.76 -4.20
C ASP A 125 -6.16 21.61 -2.74
N PRO A 126 -7.28 22.22 -2.30
CA PRO A 126 -7.72 22.18 -0.91
C PRO A 126 -8.10 20.77 -0.41
N ARG A 127 -8.34 19.82 -1.33
CA ARG A 127 -8.58 18.42 -0.97
C ARG A 127 -7.29 17.69 -0.59
N VAL A 128 -6.12 18.24 -0.88
CA VAL A 128 -4.82 17.65 -0.52
C VAL A 128 -4.33 18.29 0.77
N ILE A 129 -4.24 17.49 1.83
CA ILE A 129 -3.81 17.90 3.17
C ILE A 129 -2.44 17.30 3.48
N PRO A 130 -1.36 18.10 3.45
CA PRO A 130 -0.06 17.65 3.94
C PRO A 130 -0.12 17.42 5.46
N VAL A 131 0.24 16.22 5.89
CA VAL A 131 0.32 15.82 7.29
C VAL A 131 1.78 15.60 7.65
N PHE A 132 2.32 16.48 8.48
CA PHE A 132 3.71 16.37 8.95
C PHE A 132 3.83 15.27 10.00
N THR A 133 4.75 14.34 9.78
CA THR A 133 5.12 13.34 10.79
C THR A 133 5.92 14.00 11.92
N SER A 134 5.95 13.34 13.08
CA SER A 134 6.56 13.93 14.28
C SER A 134 8.10 13.89 14.33
N ARG A 135 8.73 13.08 13.47
CA ARG A 135 10.19 12.82 13.48
C ARG A 135 10.73 12.75 12.05
N PRO A 136 12.03 12.98 11.83
CA PRO A 136 12.68 12.70 10.56
C PRO A 136 12.47 11.25 10.11
N GLY A 137 12.27 11.04 8.82
CA GLY A 137 12.15 9.73 8.20
C GLY A 137 13.51 9.12 7.79
N PRO A 138 13.51 7.86 7.31
CA PRO A 138 12.32 7.00 7.23
C PRO A 138 11.91 6.47 8.62
N THR A 139 10.61 6.33 8.82
CA THR A 139 10.05 5.49 9.88
C THR A 139 9.35 4.28 9.24
N THR A 140 8.42 3.62 9.92
CA THR A 140 7.62 2.56 9.29
C THR A 140 6.42 3.16 8.55
N LYS A 141 5.91 2.43 7.55
CA LYS A 141 4.65 2.80 6.89
C LYS A 141 3.49 2.93 7.90
N ALA A 142 3.46 2.06 8.91
CA ALA A 142 2.46 2.08 9.97
C ALA A 142 2.53 3.36 10.81
N ASP A 143 3.74 3.81 11.18
CA ASP A 143 3.95 5.06 11.91
C ASP A 143 3.42 6.28 11.13
N CYS A 144 3.78 6.38 9.84
CA CYS A 144 3.25 7.43 8.96
C CYS A 144 1.71 7.39 8.87
N LEU A 145 1.14 6.19 8.67
CA LEU A 145 -0.32 5.99 8.60
C LEU A 145 -1.04 6.36 9.90
N ASN A 146 -0.41 6.18 11.07
CA ASN A 146 -0.98 6.61 12.34
C ASN A 146 -1.07 8.15 12.44
N HIS A 147 -0.07 8.87 11.93
CA HIS A 147 -0.12 10.34 11.84
C HIS A 147 -1.26 10.81 10.93
N LEU A 148 -1.36 10.20 9.75
CA LEU A 148 -2.42 10.43 8.77
C LEU A 148 -3.81 10.15 9.34
N TRP A 149 -3.98 9.01 10.01
CA TRP A 149 -5.21 8.62 10.69
C TRP A 149 -5.62 9.65 11.75
N ASN A 150 -4.70 10.06 12.61
CA ASN A 150 -4.97 11.05 13.65
C ASN A 150 -5.37 12.41 13.06
N ALA A 151 -4.81 12.80 11.90
CA ALA A 151 -5.21 14.02 11.20
C ALA A 151 -6.63 13.92 10.65
N MET A 152 -6.94 12.81 9.99
CA MET A 152 -8.28 12.53 9.46
C MET A 152 -9.33 12.51 10.56
N THR A 153 -9.08 11.79 11.66
CA THR A 153 -10.03 11.73 12.80
C THR A 153 -10.26 13.10 13.45
N ARG A 154 -9.27 14.00 13.44
CA ARG A 154 -9.47 15.38 13.92
C ARG A 154 -10.42 16.16 13.01
N GLU A 155 -10.30 16.01 11.69
CA GLU A 155 -11.19 16.69 10.75
C GLU A 155 -12.61 16.15 10.81
N GLU A 156 -12.77 14.82 10.93
CA GLU A 156 -14.07 14.16 11.11
C GLU A 156 -14.77 14.66 12.39
N ARG A 157 -14.06 14.69 13.52
CA ARG A 157 -14.61 15.20 14.79
C ARG A 157 -14.97 16.69 14.74
N ALA A 158 -14.27 17.46 13.93
CA ALA A 158 -14.55 18.88 13.71
C ALA A 158 -15.65 19.13 12.68
N GLY A 159 -16.21 18.08 12.04
CA GLY A 159 -17.25 18.19 11.02
C GLY A 159 -16.78 18.81 9.71
N ILE A 160 -15.46 18.83 9.47
CA ILE A 160 -14.85 19.32 8.21
C ILE A 160 -14.80 18.19 7.17
N MET A 161 -14.92 16.95 7.63
CA MET A 161 -15.03 15.74 6.82
C MET A 161 -16.26 14.93 7.25
#